data_AF-A0A975KCX9-F1
#
_entry.id   AF-A0A975KCX9-F1
#
_cell.length_a   1.000
_cell.length_b   1.000
_cell.length_c   1.000
_cell.angle_alpha   90.00
_cell.angle_beta   90.00
_cell.angle_gamma   90.00
#
_symmetry.space_group_name_H-M   'P 1'
#
loop_
_entity.id
_entity.type
_entity.pdbx_description
1 polymer ?
#
loop_
_entity_poly.entity_id
_entity_poly.type
_entity_poly.pdbx_seq_one_letter_code
_entity_poly.pdbx_strand_id
1 'polypeptide(L)'
;MLLFSQSENRQFEARENKQMKVHARLGRELFVLIYVQGAWRYLRLKISIEWFRLFYFSMIHIGKLIKEELHRQERSITWFANKLCCERTNVYSIFKRESIDTILLFRISLVLHHNFFNYYIQELADCDFFSQNCDLY
;
A
#
# COMPACT_ATOMS: atom_id res chain seq x y z
N MET A 1 -76.19 -4.50 -2.72
CA MET A 1 -75.31 -3.76 -3.64
C MET A 1 -74.05 -3.19 -2.94
N LEU A 2 -74.08 -2.84 -1.64
CA LEU A 2 -72.90 -2.33 -0.91
C LEU A 2 -71.86 -3.39 -0.46
N LEU A 3 -72.27 -4.65 -0.28
CA LEU A 3 -71.35 -5.72 0.15
C LEU A 3 -70.36 -6.14 -0.95
N PHE A 4 -70.73 -6.00 -2.22
CA PHE A 4 -69.87 -6.35 -3.36
C PHE A 4 -68.73 -5.32 -3.56
N SER A 5 -69.05 -4.04 -3.33
CA SER A 5 -68.07 -2.95 -3.38
C SER A 5 -67.04 -3.04 -2.23
N GLN A 6 -67.44 -3.46 -1.03
CA GLN A 6 -66.48 -3.66 0.08
C GLN A 6 -65.55 -4.87 -0.10
N SER A 7 -65.98 -5.91 -0.82
CA SER A 7 -65.09 -7.03 -1.16
C SER A 7 -64.05 -6.66 -2.21
N GLU A 8 -64.42 -5.84 -3.20
CA GLU A 8 -63.49 -5.37 -4.24
C GLU A 8 -62.45 -4.39 -3.66
N ASN A 9 -62.85 -3.47 -2.77
CA ASN A 9 -61.92 -2.56 -2.11
C ASN A 9 -60.90 -3.30 -1.23
N ARG A 10 -61.33 -4.31 -0.47
CA ARG A 10 -60.39 -5.15 0.31
C ARG A 10 -59.45 -5.97 -0.56
N GLN A 11 -59.91 -6.47 -1.70
CA GLN A 11 -59.08 -7.19 -2.67
C GLN A 11 -58.06 -6.24 -3.34
N PHE A 12 -58.45 -5.00 -3.61
CA PHE A 12 -57.58 -3.96 -4.16
C PHE A 12 -56.49 -3.55 -3.16
N GLU A 13 -56.87 -3.22 -1.92
CA GLU A 13 -55.93 -2.91 -0.84
C GLU A 13 -54.97 -4.08 -0.53
N ALA A 14 -55.44 -5.33 -0.63
CA ALA A 14 -54.59 -6.50 -0.47
C ALA A 14 -53.58 -6.68 -1.61
N ARG A 15 -53.94 -6.28 -2.85
CA ARG A 15 -53.03 -6.26 -4.00
C ARG A 15 -51.98 -5.16 -3.84
N GLU A 16 -52.38 -3.96 -3.43
CA GLU A 16 -51.45 -2.84 -3.18
C GLU A 16 -50.49 -3.14 -2.02
N ASN A 17 -50.97 -3.71 -0.92
CA ASN A 17 -50.12 -4.13 0.20
C ASN A 17 -49.15 -5.26 -0.19
N LYS A 18 -49.55 -6.17 -1.07
CA LYS A 18 -48.64 -7.17 -1.64
C LYS A 18 -47.58 -6.51 -2.53
N GLN A 19 -47.96 -5.58 -3.39
CA GLN A 19 -47.04 -4.83 -4.24
C GLN A 19 -46.05 -4.01 -3.40
N MET A 20 -46.51 -3.30 -2.38
CA MET A 20 -45.65 -2.55 -1.46
C MET A 20 -44.66 -3.45 -0.72
N LYS A 21 -45.08 -4.65 -0.28
CA LYS A 21 -44.17 -5.63 0.34
C LYS A 21 -43.14 -6.19 -0.63
N VAL A 22 -43.50 -6.38 -1.89
CA VAL A 22 -42.57 -6.82 -2.96
C VAL A 22 -41.56 -5.73 -3.27
N HIS A 23 -41.99 -4.47 -3.44
CA HIS A 23 -41.09 -3.33 -3.62
C HIS A 23 -40.14 -3.11 -2.43
N ALA A 24 -40.63 -3.25 -1.19
CA ALA A 24 -39.79 -3.17 0.00
C ALA A 24 -38.78 -4.32 0.12
N ARG A 25 -39.11 -5.52 -0.39
CA ARG A 25 -38.19 -6.66 -0.44
C ARG A 25 -37.12 -6.45 -1.51
N LEU A 26 -37.51 -6.03 -2.72
CA LEU A 26 -36.58 -5.72 -3.82
C LEU A 26 -35.59 -4.61 -3.45
N GLY A 27 -36.05 -3.56 -2.74
CA GLY A 27 -35.16 -2.50 -2.25
C GLY A 27 -34.10 -2.97 -1.24
N ARG A 28 -34.46 -3.91 -0.35
CA ARG A 28 -33.49 -4.50 0.60
C ARG A 28 -32.48 -5.41 -0.09
N GLU A 29 -32.92 -6.25 -1.02
CA GLU A 29 -32.04 -7.11 -1.82
C GLU A 29 -31.05 -6.26 -2.64
N LEU A 30 -31.53 -5.19 -3.29
CA LEU A 30 -30.68 -4.28 -4.05
C LEU A 30 -29.68 -3.52 -3.16
N PHE A 31 -30.10 -3.10 -1.95
CA PHE A 31 -29.22 -2.43 -0.99
C PHE A 31 -28.13 -3.36 -0.46
N VAL A 32 -28.48 -4.62 -0.14
CA VAL A 32 -27.50 -5.64 0.26
C VAL A 32 -26.54 -5.96 -0.87
N LEU A 33 -27.01 -6.07 -2.12
CA LEU A 33 -26.14 -6.32 -3.28
C LEU A 33 -25.15 -5.17 -3.54
N ILE A 34 -25.60 -3.90 -3.46
CA ILE A 34 -24.73 -2.73 -3.59
C ILE A 34 -23.71 -2.65 -2.45
N TYR A 35 -24.16 -2.90 -1.21
CA TYR A 35 -23.29 -2.85 -0.04
C TYR A 35 -22.26 -3.99 -0.06
N VAL A 36 -22.65 -5.20 -0.43
CA VAL A 36 -21.76 -6.35 -0.58
C VAL A 36 -20.80 -6.14 -1.75
N GLN A 37 -21.23 -5.70 -2.93
CA GLN A 37 -20.30 -5.39 -4.03
C GLN A 37 -19.35 -4.23 -3.71
N GLY A 38 -19.80 -3.20 -2.99
CA GLY A 38 -18.96 -2.10 -2.51
C GLY A 38 -17.94 -2.55 -1.46
N ALA A 39 -18.39 -3.34 -0.47
CA ALA A 39 -17.55 -3.90 0.59
C ALA A 39 -16.50 -4.88 0.06
N TRP A 40 -16.86 -5.74 -0.90
CA TRP A 40 -15.90 -6.63 -1.57
C TRP A 40 -14.90 -5.85 -2.44
N ARG A 41 -15.30 -4.74 -3.06
CA ARG A 41 -14.38 -3.86 -3.80
C ARG A 41 -13.40 -3.15 -2.87
N TYR A 42 -13.86 -2.68 -1.71
CA TYR A 42 -13.01 -2.08 -0.68
C TYR A 42 -12.08 -3.12 -0.03
N LEU A 43 -12.59 -4.31 0.32
CA LEU A 43 -11.81 -5.40 0.91
C LEU A 43 -10.73 -5.92 -0.06
N ARG A 44 -11.05 -6.01 -1.36
CA ARG A 44 -10.10 -6.39 -2.42
C ARG A 44 -9.01 -5.33 -2.64
N LEU A 45 -9.35 -4.04 -2.57
CA LEU A 45 -8.38 -2.95 -2.65
C LEU A 45 -7.50 -2.85 -1.39
N LYS A 46 -8.08 -3.04 -0.20
CA LYS A 46 -7.37 -2.99 1.08
C LYS A 46 -6.38 -4.16 1.21
N ILE A 47 -6.78 -5.38 0.84
CA ILE A 47 -5.86 -6.52 0.71
C ILE A 47 -4.80 -6.25 -0.37
N SER A 48 -5.17 -5.68 -1.52
CA SER A 48 -4.17 -5.41 -2.55
C SER A 48 -3.13 -4.37 -2.11
N ILE A 49 -3.48 -3.36 -1.31
CA ILE A 49 -2.56 -2.32 -0.82
C ILE A 49 -1.63 -2.86 0.27
N GLU A 50 -2.16 -3.60 1.24
CA GLU A 50 -1.37 -4.20 2.32
C GLU A 50 -0.37 -5.24 1.80
N TRP A 51 -0.79 -6.08 0.84
CA TRP A 51 0.10 -7.04 0.20
C TRP A 51 1.12 -6.37 -0.73
N PHE A 52 0.74 -5.28 -1.41
CA PHE A 52 1.68 -4.49 -2.21
C PHE A 52 2.74 -3.83 -1.32
N ARG A 53 2.35 -3.39 -0.11
CA ARG A 53 3.25 -2.76 0.87
C ARG A 53 4.23 -3.75 1.50
N LEU A 54 3.78 -4.96 1.85
CA LEU A 54 4.65 -6.06 2.30
C LEU A 54 5.63 -6.51 1.20
N PHE A 55 5.21 -6.45 -0.07
CA PHE A 55 6.11 -6.70 -1.21
C PHE A 55 7.10 -5.54 -1.45
N TYR A 56 6.69 -4.29 -1.20
CA TYR A 56 7.52 -3.10 -1.43
C TYR A 56 8.58 -2.89 -0.33
N PHE A 57 8.32 -3.37 0.90
CA PHE A 57 9.25 -3.37 2.04
C PHE A 57 10.54 -4.19 1.78
N SER A 58 10.58 -4.96 0.70
CA SER A 58 11.69 -5.85 0.37
C SER A 58 12.79 -5.22 -0.50
N MET A 59 12.78 -3.92 -0.81
CA MET A 59 13.60 -3.44 -1.95
C MET A 59 14.46 -2.19 -1.74
N ILE A 60 14.78 -1.76 -0.51
CA ILE A 60 15.87 -0.79 -0.35
C ILE A 60 17.22 -1.48 -0.61
N HIS A 61 17.64 -1.40 -1.87
CA HIS A 61 18.94 -1.87 -2.31
C HIS A 61 19.98 -0.75 -2.15
N ILE A 62 20.61 -0.66 -0.98
CA ILE A 62 21.49 0.45 -0.60
C ILE A 62 22.66 0.65 -1.58
N GLY A 63 23.20 -0.45 -2.14
CA GLY A 63 24.27 -0.38 -3.14
C GLY A 63 23.89 0.37 -4.42
N LYS A 64 22.61 0.35 -4.82
CA LYS A 64 22.12 1.10 -5.98
C LYS A 64 22.01 2.59 -5.66
N LEU A 65 21.48 2.92 -4.48
CA LEU A 65 21.37 4.31 -4.00
C LEU A 65 22.75 4.97 -3.91
N ILE A 66 23.77 4.25 -3.42
CA ILE A 66 25.15 4.76 -3.39
C ILE A 66 25.68 5.02 -4.81
N LYS A 67 25.37 4.14 -5.76
CA LYS A 67 25.77 4.30 -7.16
C LYS A 67 25.10 5.50 -7.81
N GLU A 68 23.80 5.68 -7.56
CA GLU A 68 23.01 6.82 -8.04
C GLU A 68 23.55 8.13 -7.47
N GLU A 69 23.84 8.17 -6.16
CA GLU A 69 24.39 9.35 -5.51
C GLU A 69 25.79 9.69 -6.04
N LEU A 70 26.65 8.69 -6.25
CA LEU A 70 27.96 8.89 -6.87
C LEU A 70 27.83 9.47 -8.29
N HIS A 71 26.88 8.96 -9.08
CA HIS A 71 26.60 9.46 -10.43
C HIS A 71 26.01 10.87 -10.41
N ARG A 72 25.14 11.18 -9.44
CA ARG A 72 24.55 12.51 -9.24
C ARG A 72 25.61 13.57 -8.94
N GLN A 73 26.70 13.18 -8.27
CA GLN A 73 27.85 14.05 -7.99
C GLN A 73 28.89 14.08 -9.13
N GLU A 74 28.62 13.41 -10.26
CA GLU A 74 29.52 13.29 -11.42
C GLU A 74 30.92 12.76 -11.05
N ARG A 75 30.99 11.91 -10.02
CA ARG A 75 32.25 11.33 -9.55
C ARG A 75 32.52 9.99 -10.23
N SER A 76 33.79 9.74 -10.54
CA SER A 76 34.19 8.47 -11.14
C SER A 76 34.30 7.34 -10.11
N ILE A 77 34.11 6.11 -10.57
CA ILE A 77 34.30 4.90 -9.77
C ILE A 77 35.73 4.81 -9.22
N THR A 78 36.72 5.23 -10.01
CA THR A 78 38.12 5.29 -9.59
C THR A 78 38.34 6.30 -8.46
N TRP A 79 37.70 7.47 -8.52
CA TRP A 79 37.75 8.45 -7.44
C TRP A 79 37.17 7.88 -6.14
N PHE A 80 36.04 7.18 -6.24
CA PHE A 80 35.39 6.56 -5.09
C PHE A 80 36.23 5.44 -4.46
N ALA A 81 36.81 4.56 -5.30
CA ALA A 81 37.72 3.51 -4.88
C ALA A 81 38.92 4.07 -4.11
N ASN A 82 39.52 5.15 -4.64
CA ASN A 82 40.64 5.83 -4.00
C ASN A 82 40.27 6.43 -2.63
N LYS A 83 39.07 7.02 -2.51
CA LYS A 83 38.59 7.60 -1.25
C LYS A 83 38.27 6.55 -0.18
N LEU A 84 37.83 5.37 -0.59
CA LEU A 84 37.59 4.25 0.33
C LEU A 84 38.85 3.43 0.62
N CYS A 85 39.96 3.71 -0.07
CA CYS A 85 41.20 2.94 -0.07
C CYS A 85 40.97 1.47 -0.44
N CYS A 86 40.17 1.23 -1.47
CA CYS A 86 39.83 -0.11 -1.94
C CYS A 86 40.00 -0.25 -3.45
N GLU A 87 40.05 -1.50 -3.92
CA GLU A 87 40.16 -1.78 -5.35
C GLU A 87 38.83 -1.51 -6.08
N ARG A 88 38.90 -1.14 -7.37
CA ARG A 88 37.72 -0.90 -8.23
C ARG A 88 36.77 -2.11 -8.27
N THR A 89 37.31 -3.32 -8.27
CA THR A 89 36.55 -4.58 -8.20
C THR A 89 35.65 -4.65 -6.97
N ASN A 90 36.16 -4.24 -5.81
CA ASN A 90 35.41 -4.19 -4.55
C ASN A 90 34.29 -3.14 -4.62
N VAL A 91 34.50 -2.01 -5.29
CA VAL A 91 33.46 -1.00 -5.52
C VAL A 91 32.29 -1.55 -6.35
N TYR A 92 32.57 -2.31 -7.42
CA TYR A 92 31.50 -2.97 -8.17
C TYR A 92 30.73 -3.99 -7.31
N SER A 93 31.42 -4.66 -6.38
CA SER A 93 30.75 -5.57 -5.44
C SER A 93 29.85 -4.81 -4.47
N ILE A 94 30.25 -3.62 -4.00
CA ILE A 94 29.45 -2.75 -3.13
C ILE A 94 28.14 -2.37 -3.81
N PHE A 95 28.18 -1.98 -5.09
CA PHE A 95 26.96 -1.57 -5.81
C PHE A 95 25.97 -2.70 -6.06
N LYS A 96 26.41 -3.96 -6.02
CA LYS A 96 25.57 -5.15 -6.23
C LYS A 96 24.97 -5.69 -4.92
N ARG A 97 25.42 -5.20 -3.77
CA ARG A 97 24.92 -5.66 -2.47
C ARG A 97 23.67 -4.89 -2.09
N GLU A 98 22.66 -5.63 -1.68
CA GLU A 98 21.39 -5.09 -1.17
C GLU A 98 21.59 -4.42 0.20
N SER A 99 22.41 -5.03 1.06
CA SER A 99 22.80 -4.51 2.37
C SER A 99 24.32 -4.41 2.49
N ILE A 100 24.78 -3.45 3.29
CA ILE A 100 26.20 -3.18 3.51
C ILE A 100 26.41 -3.02 5.02
N ASP A 101 27.61 -3.41 5.49
CA ASP A 101 28.02 -3.19 6.86
C ASP A 101 27.90 -1.71 7.27
N THR A 102 27.38 -1.47 8.47
CA THR A 102 27.11 -0.14 9.03
C THR A 102 28.35 0.75 9.08
N ILE A 103 29.52 0.19 9.40
CA ILE A 103 30.79 0.93 9.44
C ILE A 103 31.19 1.37 8.03
N LEU A 104 31.05 0.48 7.05
CA LEU A 104 31.34 0.81 5.65
C LEU A 104 30.36 1.85 5.11
N LEU A 105 29.07 1.71 5.41
CA LEU A 105 28.05 2.68 5.03
C LEU A 105 28.31 4.06 5.63
N PHE A 106 28.76 4.11 6.88
CA PHE A 106 29.16 5.36 7.54
C PHE A 106 30.34 6.01 6.82
N ARG A 107 31.39 5.26 6.49
CA ARG A 107 32.54 5.78 5.72
C ARG A 107 32.10 6.30 4.34
N ILE A 108 31.22 5.59 3.65
CA ILE A 108 30.67 6.02 2.36
C ILE A 108 29.87 7.31 2.52
N SER A 109 29.06 7.41 3.57
CA SER A 109 28.28 8.61 3.90
C SER A 109 29.19 9.82 4.10
N LEU A 110 30.34 9.65 4.76
CA LEU A 110 31.34 10.71 4.94
C LEU A 110 32.00 11.09 3.61
N VAL A 111 32.39 10.12 2.79
CA VAL A 111 33.07 10.37 1.51
C VAL A 111 32.17 11.10 0.52
N LEU A 112 30.88 10.75 0.49
CA LEU A 112 29.89 11.35 -0.41
C LEU A 112 29.13 12.51 0.23
N HIS A 113 29.40 12.84 1.49
CA HIS A 113 28.67 13.86 2.25
C HIS A 113 27.14 13.69 2.18
N HIS A 114 26.66 12.44 2.17
CA HIS A 114 25.24 12.10 2.07
C HIS A 114 24.89 11.09 3.16
N ASN A 115 23.83 11.35 3.91
CA ASN A 115 23.42 10.46 4.99
C ASN A 115 22.57 9.31 4.46
N PHE A 116 23.22 8.17 4.17
CA PHE A 116 22.53 6.99 3.69
C PHE A 116 21.67 6.28 4.75
N PHE A 117 21.85 6.58 6.04
CA PHE A 117 20.99 6.02 7.09
C PHE A 117 19.56 6.56 7.04
N ASN A 118 19.35 7.74 6.45
CA ASN A 118 18.02 8.33 6.30
C ASN A 118 17.06 7.43 5.50
N TYR A 119 17.56 6.63 4.54
CA TYR A 119 16.73 5.69 3.80
C TYR A 119 16.12 4.62 4.72
N TYR A 120 16.92 4.10 5.66
CA TYR A 120 16.43 3.14 6.65
C TYR A 120 15.52 3.78 7.70
N ILE A 121 15.80 5.02 8.11
CA ILE A 121 14.94 5.76 9.05
C ILE A 121 13.58 6.04 8.42
N GLN A 122 13.55 6.45 7.15
CA GLN A 122 12.32 6.67 6.42
C GLN A 122 11.50 5.38 6.31
N GLU A 123 12.16 4.27 5.99
CA GLU A 123 11.50 2.97 5.91
C GLU A 123 10.95 2.50 7.26
N LEU A 124 11.66 2.77 8.36
CA LEU A 124 11.15 2.53 9.71
C LEU A 124 9.94 3.40 10.04
N ALA A 125 9.95 4.69 9.71
CA ALA A 125 8.82 5.59 9.94
C ALA A 125 7.59 5.17 9.11
N ASP A 126 7.82 4.74 7.87
CA ASP A 126 6.80 4.20 6.99
C ASP A 126 6.28 2.83 7.45
N CYS A 127 6.89 2.20 8.45
CA CYS A 127 6.41 1.01 9.15
C CYS A 127 5.69 1.35 10.46
N ASP A 128 6.24 2.27 11.26
CA ASP A 128 5.64 2.72 12.53
C ASP A 128 4.26 3.35 12.32
N PHE A 129 4.07 4.09 11.22
CA PHE A 129 2.77 4.60 10.82
C PHE A 129 1.73 3.47 10.64
N PHE A 130 2.14 2.25 10.28
CA PHE A 130 1.23 1.11 10.11
C PHE A 130 0.93 0.45 11.44
N SER A 131 1.94 0.32 12.30
CA SER A 131 1.74 -0.22 13.65
C SER A 131 0.71 0.59 14.42
N GLN A 132 0.84 1.93 14.44
CA GLN A 132 -0.09 2.80 15.16
C GLN A 132 -1.51 2.82 14.56
N ASN A 133 -1.67 2.54 13.26
CA ASN A 133 -2.97 2.46 12.61
C ASN A 133 -3.65 1.08 12.76
N CYS A 134 -2.91 0.02 13.10
CA CYS A 134 -3.44 -1.31 13.40
C CYS A 134 -3.98 -1.43 14.84
N ASP A 135 -3.42 -0.69 15.80
CA ASP A 135 -3.87 -0.69 17.21
C ASP A 135 -5.20 0.06 17.43
N LEU A 136 -5.81 0.59 16.36
CA LEU A 136 -7.05 1.37 16.37
C LEU A 136 -8.27 0.60 15.82
N TYR A 137 -8.15 -0.72 15.60
CA TYR A 137 -9.24 -1.61 15.17
C TYR A 137 -9.42 -2.81 16.10
#